data_AF-A0A6A6BQF3-F1
#
_entry.id   AF-A0A6A6BQF3-F1
#
_cell.length_a   1.000
_cell.length_b   1.000
_cell.length_c   1.000
_cell.angle_alpha   90.00
_cell.angle_beta   90.00
_cell.angle_gamma   90.00
#
_symmetry.space_group_name_H-M   'P 1'
#
loop_
_entity.id
_entity.type
_entity.pdbx_description
1 polymer ?
#
loop_
_entity_poly.entity_id
_entity_poly.type
_entity_poly.pdbx_seq_one_letter_code
_entity_poly.pdbx_strand_id
1 'polypeptide(L)'
;MKFGQNLPRNQVPEWASNYINYKGLKKLVKSAAEDAQKKGGEADLAEFFYSLDRNLEDVDVFYNKKYTESARRLRLLHDRFGQASAFPEGIDRDELEDLIGALLELRGQLRKLQWYGEVNRRGFAKITKKLDKKVAHAGTQQRYMASKVDTRPFATNFKLQQDMKAINDWLSGLGDANTFDDASSVHSAASLKRVSSRAILNLPSGLLDTVDQAIRNDDASILEELLLEANTGDDMGSTGFQKLLLNLLQRSISNKSRKCIDKLLSQINVLDDEDDLNKRNCIHRLVITIGRSKSNEAQGNGTTAFLQVANSASNYISPAEAPIALPPQNTRTEQESTQLLGANDESIRLLSFLLDRLKPHQRSALSSKDSYGRMPLHYAAQYGFVVICQVVIQHMQQWDQFDVSHGIDSPVWQDLEGYAPLHLSVIGGHALTTKVLLDCENWEGDAGEKLRREWTLTTRTNRASLRCTWLLVSAIPSVPEL
;
A
#
# COMPACT_ATOMS: atom_id res chain seq x y z
N MET A 1 -2.86 19.97 -33.29
CA MET A 1 -3.40 19.05 -32.26
C MET A 1 -4.57 19.67 -31.51
N LYS A 2 -5.67 18.92 -31.35
CA LYS A 2 -6.92 19.36 -30.69
C LYS A 2 -6.84 19.15 -29.17
N PHE A 3 -6.15 20.06 -28.46
CA PHE A 3 -5.89 19.93 -27.01
C PHE A 3 -7.14 19.63 -26.18
N GLY A 4 -8.24 20.39 -26.38
CA GLY A 4 -9.45 20.20 -25.59
C GLY A 4 -10.20 18.88 -25.82
N GLN A 5 -9.97 18.18 -26.93
CA GLN A 5 -10.52 16.83 -27.16
C GLN A 5 -9.64 15.75 -26.55
N ASN A 6 -8.32 15.98 -26.52
CA ASN A 6 -7.35 15.04 -25.98
C ASN A 6 -7.14 15.19 -24.47
N LEU A 7 -7.67 16.26 -23.85
CA LEU A 7 -7.48 16.51 -22.43
C LEU A 7 -8.01 15.35 -21.56
N PRO A 8 -9.25 14.83 -21.73
CA PRO A 8 -9.73 13.70 -20.92
C PRO A 8 -8.85 12.45 -21.03
N ARG A 9 -8.32 12.17 -22.24
CA ARG A 9 -7.42 11.02 -22.46
C ARG A 9 -6.04 11.19 -21.82
N ASN A 10 -5.60 12.44 -21.66
CA ASN A 10 -4.30 12.76 -21.08
C ASN A 10 -4.39 13.07 -19.58
N GLN A 11 -5.57 13.00 -18.97
CA GLN A 11 -5.73 13.18 -17.54
C GLN A 11 -5.36 11.89 -16.80
N VAL A 12 -4.67 12.05 -15.68
CA VAL A 12 -4.65 11.02 -14.64
C VAL A 12 -6.07 10.92 -14.09
N PRO A 13 -6.76 9.76 -14.22
CA PRO A 13 -8.20 9.64 -13.91
C PRO A 13 -8.54 10.09 -12.49
N GLU A 14 -7.73 9.68 -11.51
CA GLU A 14 -7.86 10.02 -10.09
C GLU A 14 -7.83 11.54 -9.83
N TRP A 15 -7.20 12.32 -10.71
CA TRP A 15 -6.95 13.76 -10.50
C TRP A 15 -7.72 14.64 -11.48
N ALA A 16 -8.66 14.07 -12.24
CA ALA A 16 -9.33 14.75 -13.35
C ALA A 16 -9.98 16.09 -12.97
N SER A 17 -10.51 16.21 -11.75
CA SER A 17 -11.12 17.43 -11.21
C SER A 17 -10.13 18.58 -10.95
N ASN A 18 -8.85 18.26 -10.73
CA ASN A 18 -7.81 19.24 -10.39
C ASN A 18 -7.05 19.74 -11.63
N TYR A 19 -7.46 19.37 -12.85
CA TYR A 19 -6.86 19.92 -14.06
C TYR A 19 -7.49 21.27 -14.42
N ILE A 20 -6.74 22.07 -15.19
CA ILE A 20 -7.24 23.31 -15.79
C ILE A 20 -8.61 23.10 -16.46
N ASN A 21 -9.59 23.93 -16.10
CA ASN A 21 -10.94 23.95 -16.68
C ASN A 21 -10.91 24.55 -18.09
N TYR A 22 -10.29 23.83 -19.02
CA TYR A 22 -10.09 24.27 -20.40
C TYR A 22 -11.41 24.51 -21.13
N LYS A 23 -12.47 23.76 -20.79
CA LYS A 23 -13.80 23.92 -21.38
C LYS A 23 -14.45 25.23 -20.92
N GLY A 24 -14.37 25.57 -19.62
CA GLY A 24 -14.86 26.82 -19.06
C GLY A 24 -14.13 28.02 -19.64
N LEU A 25 -12.79 28.02 -19.58
CA LEU A 25 -11.96 29.10 -20.14
C LEU A 25 -12.20 29.31 -21.65
N LYS A 26 -12.44 28.23 -22.40
CA LYS A 26 -12.77 28.33 -23.83
C LYS A 26 -14.10 29.04 -24.08
N LYS A 27 -15.08 28.94 -23.16
CA LYS A 27 -16.34 29.70 -23.26
C LYS A 27 -16.10 31.19 -23.01
N LEU A 28 -15.30 31.53 -22.00
CA LEU A 28 -14.92 32.92 -21.70
C LEU A 28 -14.17 33.57 -22.87
N VAL A 29 -13.23 32.86 -23.51
CA VAL A 29 -12.55 33.35 -24.72
C VAL A 29 -13.52 33.58 -25.88
N LYS A 30 -14.59 32.78 -26.02
CA LYS A 30 -15.61 33.01 -27.06
C LYS A 30 -16.44 34.24 -26.74
N SER A 31 -16.90 34.39 -25.50
CA SER A 31 -17.67 35.58 -25.06
C SER A 31 -16.86 36.85 -25.31
N ALA A 32 -15.61 36.89 -24.85
CA ALA A 32 -14.72 38.02 -25.05
C ALA A 32 -14.49 38.33 -26.55
N ALA A 33 -14.43 37.31 -27.42
CA ALA A 33 -14.29 37.52 -28.85
C ALA A 33 -15.57 38.08 -29.50
N GLU A 34 -16.75 37.65 -29.05
CA GLU A 34 -18.04 38.19 -29.49
C GLU A 34 -18.22 39.64 -29.02
N ASP A 35 -17.79 39.96 -27.81
CA ASP A 35 -17.84 41.32 -27.26
C ASP A 35 -16.85 42.26 -27.97
N ALA A 36 -15.63 41.79 -28.27
CA ALA A 36 -14.66 42.54 -29.07
C ALA A 36 -15.22 42.91 -30.46
N GLN A 37 -15.96 41.99 -31.08
CA GLN A 37 -16.60 42.21 -32.38
C GLN A 37 -17.75 43.23 -32.29
N LYS A 38 -18.53 43.22 -31.21
CA LYS A 38 -19.65 44.16 -31.01
C LYS A 38 -19.20 45.57 -30.61
N LYS A 39 -18.11 45.69 -29.84
CA LYS A 39 -17.63 46.97 -29.27
C LYS A 39 -16.47 47.60 -30.05
N GLY A 40 -16.10 47.07 -31.21
CA GLY A 40 -15.08 47.68 -32.07
C GLY A 40 -13.63 47.52 -31.59
N GLY A 41 -13.33 46.50 -30.78
CA GLY A 41 -11.95 46.11 -30.44
C GLY A 41 -11.60 46.06 -28.94
N GLU A 42 -12.38 46.71 -28.07
CA GLU A 42 -12.18 46.63 -26.61
C GLU A 42 -13.07 45.54 -25.99
N ALA A 43 -12.47 44.38 -25.69
CA ALA A 43 -13.10 43.35 -24.87
C ALA A 43 -12.64 43.46 -23.42
N ASP A 44 -13.58 43.30 -22.49
CA ASP A 44 -13.25 43.11 -21.09
C ASP A 44 -12.68 41.70 -20.89
N LEU A 45 -11.39 41.64 -20.54
CA LEU A 45 -10.68 40.39 -20.31
C LEU A 45 -10.56 40.06 -18.81
N ALA A 46 -11.12 40.90 -17.92
CA ALA A 46 -10.97 40.74 -16.48
C ALA A 46 -11.54 39.41 -15.99
N GLU A 47 -12.74 39.02 -16.45
CA GLU A 47 -13.36 37.74 -16.07
C GLU A 47 -12.53 36.54 -16.53
N PHE A 48 -11.96 36.60 -17.73
CA PHE A 48 -11.08 35.56 -18.24
C PHE A 48 -9.81 35.43 -17.41
N PHE A 49 -9.11 36.54 -17.14
CA PHE A 49 -7.87 36.51 -16.34
C PHE A 49 -8.13 36.12 -14.89
N TYR A 50 -9.24 36.57 -14.29
CA TYR A 50 -9.65 36.14 -12.96
C TYR A 50 -9.86 34.62 -12.90
N SER A 51 -10.60 34.06 -13.86
CA SER A 51 -10.80 32.61 -13.93
C SER A 51 -9.50 31.85 -14.21
N LEU A 52 -8.63 32.40 -15.06
CA LEU A 52 -7.34 31.81 -15.41
C LEU A 52 -6.37 31.78 -14.21
N ASP A 53 -6.33 32.85 -13.43
CA ASP A 53 -5.53 32.96 -12.21
C ASP A 53 -6.03 31.98 -11.14
N ARG A 54 -7.36 31.82 -10.97
CA ARG A 54 -7.92 30.80 -10.06
C ARG A 54 -7.56 29.38 -10.47
N ASN A 55 -7.66 29.06 -11.76
CA ASN A 55 -7.21 27.77 -12.26
C ASN A 55 -5.70 27.56 -12.04
N LEU A 56 -4.90 28.62 -12.15
CA LEU A 56 -3.46 28.57 -11.89
C LEU A 56 -3.17 28.27 -10.42
N GLU A 57 -3.88 28.92 -9.51
CA GLU A 57 -3.79 28.67 -8.06
C GLU A 57 -4.19 27.23 -7.71
N ASP A 58 -5.33 26.75 -8.21
CA ASP A 58 -5.81 25.40 -7.94
C ASP A 58 -4.79 24.33 -8.40
N VAL A 59 -4.25 24.51 -9.61
CA VAL A 59 -3.22 23.61 -10.17
C VAL A 59 -1.93 23.67 -9.34
N ASP A 60 -1.50 24.85 -8.93
CA ASP A 60 -0.28 25.04 -8.13
C ASP A 60 -0.43 24.42 -6.73
N VAL A 61 -1.56 24.67 -6.05
CA VAL A 61 -1.86 24.11 -4.73
C VAL A 61 -1.92 22.58 -4.78
N PHE A 62 -2.62 22.01 -5.76
CA PHE A 62 -2.71 20.56 -5.91
C PHE A 62 -1.34 19.93 -6.20
N TYR A 63 -0.57 20.51 -7.13
CA TYR A 63 0.77 20.02 -7.46
C TYR A 63 1.69 20.05 -6.22
N ASN A 64 1.72 21.18 -5.51
CA ASN A 64 2.59 21.35 -4.35
C ASN A 64 2.21 20.39 -3.22
N LYS A 65 0.91 20.20 -2.97
CA LYS A 65 0.41 19.21 -2.01
C LYS A 65 0.93 17.81 -2.36
N LYS A 66 0.76 17.37 -3.61
CA LYS A 66 1.20 16.05 -4.06
C LYS A 66 2.72 15.89 -4.03
N TYR A 67 3.46 16.93 -4.42
CA TYR A 67 4.92 16.92 -4.34
C TYR A 67 5.40 16.81 -2.89
N THR A 68 4.82 17.56 -1.95
CA THR A 68 5.19 17.50 -0.53
C THR A 68 4.88 16.13 0.09
N GLU A 69 3.76 15.50 -0.27
CA GLU A 69 3.45 14.11 0.12
C GLU A 69 4.54 13.14 -0.35
N SER A 70 4.92 13.19 -1.63
CA SER A 70 5.98 12.35 -2.19
C SER A 70 7.36 12.65 -1.60
N ALA A 71 7.72 13.92 -1.41
CA ALA A 71 9.01 14.33 -0.84
C ALA A 71 9.14 13.93 0.64
N ARG A 72 8.04 13.99 1.42
CA ARG A 72 8.02 13.45 2.78
C ARG A 72 8.29 11.95 2.78
N ARG A 73 7.64 11.20 1.89
CA ARG A 73 7.82 9.75 1.77
C ARG A 73 9.27 9.39 1.38
N LEU A 74 9.87 10.14 0.45
CA LEU A 74 11.28 9.98 0.10
C LEU A 74 12.23 10.23 1.28
N ARG A 75 11.95 11.25 2.08
CA ARG A 75 12.75 11.55 3.28
C ARG A 75 12.65 10.45 4.32
N LEU A 76 11.44 9.95 4.61
CA LEU A 76 11.24 8.82 5.53
C LEU A 76 11.99 7.58 5.08
N LEU A 77 12.02 7.32 3.76
CA LEU A 77 12.80 6.24 3.18
C LEU A 77 14.31 6.45 3.42
N HIS A 78 14.84 7.64 3.15
CA HIS A 78 16.24 7.97 3.41
C HIS A 78 16.61 7.88 4.89
N ASP A 79 15.74 8.35 5.78
CA ASP A 79 15.98 8.32 7.22
C ASP A 79 16.04 6.88 7.75
N ARG A 80 15.25 5.96 7.17
CA ARG A 80 15.17 4.56 7.59
C ARG A 80 16.24 3.65 6.99
N PHE A 81 16.58 3.85 5.71
CA PHE A 81 17.44 2.94 4.95
C PHE A 81 18.77 3.57 4.52
N GLY A 82 18.98 4.85 4.77
CA GLY A 82 20.13 5.59 4.29
C GLY A 82 20.01 6.00 2.82
N GLN A 83 21.13 6.43 2.25
CA GLN A 83 21.25 6.73 0.82
C GLN A 83 21.82 5.54 0.05
N ALA A 84 21.70 5.56 -1.28
CA ALA A 84 22.12 4.48 -2.18
C ALA A 84 23.59 4.02 -2.01
N SER A 85 24.46 4.89 -1.50
CA SER A 85 25.88 4.61 -1.26
C SER A 85 26.21 4.11 0.16
N ALA A 86 25.22 4.12 1.06
CA ALA A 86 25.39 3.85 2.48
C ALA A 86 24.33 2.87 2.97
N PHE A 87 24.03 1.84 2.17
CA PHE A 87 23.18 0.74 2.61
C PHE A 87 23.80 0.09 3.85
N PRO A 88 23.10 0.08 5.00
CA PRO A 88 23.59 -0.60 6.18
C PRO A 88 23.68 -2.10 5.91
N GLU A 89 24.81 -2.73 6.24
CA GLU A 89 24.95 -4.19 6.21
C GLU A 89 23.82 -4.86 7.03
N GLY A 90 23.13 -5.84 6.43
CA GLY A 90 22.07 -6.63 7.09
C GLY A 90 20.64 -6.08 6.94
N ILE A 91 20.26 -5.55 5.78
CA ILE A 91 18.83 -5.37 5.43
C ILE A 91 18.24 -6.76 5.17
N ASP A 92 17.15 -7.09 5.85
CA ASP A 92 16.43 -8.35 5.62
C ASP A 92 15.78 -8.34 4.23
N ARG A 93 15.68 -9.49 3.57
CA ARG A 93 15.14 -9.60 2.21
C ARG A 93 13.72 -9.05 2.13
N ASP A 94 12.89 -9.30 3.14
CA ASP A 94 11.52 -8.79 3.18
C ASP A 94 11.46 -7.26 3.30
N GLU A 95 12.39 -6.66 4.07
CA GLU A 95 12.52 -5.19 4.18
C GLU A 95 13.04 -4.58 2.88
N LEU A 96 13.93 -5.29 2.17
CA LEU A 96 14.47 -4.89 0.88
C LEU A 96 13.39 -4.90 -0.21
N GLU A 97 12.56 -5.94 -0.25
CA GLU A 97 11.41 -6.02 -1.15
C GLU A 97 10.40 -4.91 -0.89
N ASP A 98 10.09 -4.63 0.38
CA ASP A 98 9.21 -3.52 0.76
C ASP A 98 9.79 -2.16 0.37
N LEU A 99 11.11 -1.98 0.50
CA LEU A 99 11.82 -0.77 0.07
C LEU A 99 11.74 -0.61 -1.45
N ILE A 100 12.04 -1.66 -2.23
CA ILE A 100 11.97 -1.63 -3.69
C ILE A 100 10.54 -1.30 -4.13
N GLY A 101 9.53 -1.96 -3.54
CA GLY A 101 8.12 -1.69 -3.80
C GLY A 101 7.76 -0.22 -3.54
N ALA A 102 8.13 0.32 -2.38
CA ALA A 102 7.88 1.71 -2.03
C ALA A 102 8.57 2.71 -2.99
N LEU A 103 9.80 2.42 -3.42
CA LEU A 103 10.54 3.25 -4.37
C LEU A 103 9.92 3.23 -5.77
N LEU A 104 9.49 2.07 -6.23
CA LEU A 104 8.79 1.92 -7.51
C LEU A 104 7.46 2.68 -7.50
N GLU A 105 6.70 2.57 -6.41
CA GLU A 105 5.44 3.29 -6.23
C GLU A 105 5.67 4.80 -6.22
N LEU A 106 6.63 5.28 -5.43
CA LEU A 106 6.98 6.69 -5.35
C LEU A 106 7.42 7.25 -6.71
N ARG A 107 8.22 6.49 -7.47
CA ARG A 107 8.59 6.82 -8.85
C ARG A 107 7.37 6.91 -9.77
N GLY A 108 6.39 6.02 -9.58
CA GLY A 108 5.11 6.06 -10.29
C GLY A 108 4.31 7.33 -9.96
N GLN A 109 4.21 7.70 -8.69
CA GLN A 109 3.55 8.92 -8.22
C GLN A 109 4.20 10.18 -8.79
N LEU A 110 5.54 10.27 -8.75
CA LEU A 110 6.28 11.39 -9.34
C LEU A 110 6.09 11.47 -10.86
N ARG A 111 5.99 10.33 -11.57
CA ARG A 111 5.71 10.33 -13.02
C ARG A 111 4.31 10.84 -13.33
N LYS A 112 3.29 10.40 -12.57
CA LYS A 112 1.92 10.95 -12.68
C LYS A 112 1.93 12.47 -12.45
N LEU A 113 2.67 12.94 -11.43
CA LEU A 113 2.78 14.36 -11.07
C LEU A 113 3.53 15.20 -12.11
N GLN A 114 4.62 14.67 -12.68
CA GLN A 114 5.34 15.29 -13.79
C GLN A 114 4.42 15.47 -15.00
N TRP A 115 3.68 14.42 -15.37
CA TRP A 115 2.74 14.47 -16.48
C TRP A 115 1.60 15.47 -16.22
N TYR A 116 1.05 15.50 -15.01
CA TYR A 116 0.06 16.48 -14.58
C TYR A 116 0.58 17.93 -14.78
N GLY A 117 1.80 18.22 -14.33
CA GLY A 117 2.43 19.53 -14.51
C GLY A 117 2.57 19.90 -16.00
N GLU A 118 3.03 18.97 -16.83
CA GLU A 118 3.22 19.19 -18.26
C GLU A 118 1.90 19.38 -19.04
N VAL A 119 0.87 18.59 -18.74
CA VAL A 119 -0.46 18.75 -19.36
C VAL A 119 -1.06 20.10 -18.99
N ASN A 120 -1.00 20.51 -17.72
CA ASN A 120 -1.55 21.79 -17.28
C ASN A 120 -0.78 22.99 -17.85
N ARG A 121 0.56 22.96 -17.84
CA ARG A 121 1.39 24.00 -18.50
C ARG A 121 1.04 24.14 -19.98
N ARG A 122 0.88 23.01 -20.70
CA ARG A 122 0.41 23.02 -22.09
C ARG A 122 -1.01 23.60 -22.21
N GLY A 123 -1.90 23.33 -21.25
CA GLY A 123 -3.24 23.90 -21.18
C GLY A 123 -3.22 25.43 -21.10
N PHE A 124 -2.45 26.00 -20.16
CA PHE A 124 -2.26 27.44 -20.01
C PHE A 124 -1.68 28.08 -21.27
N ALA A 125 -0.65 27.47 -21.88
CA ALA A 125 -0.08 27.97 -23.14
C ALA A 125 -1.08 27.92 -24.31
N LYS A 126 -1.93 26.88 -24.38
CA LYS A 126 -2.92 26.74 -25.45
C LYS A 126 -4.12 27.65 -25.29
N ILE A 127 -4.54 27.96 -24.07
CA ILE A 127 -5.71 28.82 -23.83
C ILE A 127 -5.35 30.30 -24.02
N THR A 128 -4.19 30.74 -23.54
CA THR A 128 -3.67 32.10 -23.78
C THR A 128 -3.37 32.32 -25.27
N LYS A 129 -2.75 31.34 -25.96
CA LYS A 129 -2.60 31.39 -27.43
C LYS A 129 -3.94 31.43 -28.17
N LYS A 130 -5.00 30.87 -27.59
CA LYS A 130 -6.35 30.93 -28.18
C LYS A 130 -6.95 32.32 -28.03
N LEU A 131 -6.74 32.96 -26.87
CA LEU A 131 -7.15 34.34 -26.64
C LEU A 131 -6.46 35.29 -27.63
N ASP A 132 -5.13 35.22 -27.75
CA ASP A 132 -4.36 36.07 -28.67
C ASP A 132 -4.75 35.90 -30.14
N LYS A 133 -5.29 34.73 -30.53
CA LYS A 133 -5.80 34.49 -31.89
C LYS A 133 -7.20 35.04 -32.13
N LYS A 134 -7.98 35.29 -31.08
CA LYS A 134 -9.40 35.65 -31.16
C LYS A 134 -9.65 37.12 -30.82
N VAL A 135 -8.78 37.71 -30.02
CA VAL A 135 -8.80 39.13 -29.66
C VAL A 135 -7.52 39.75 -30.23
N ALA A 136 -7.68 40.59 -31.26
CA ALA A 136 -6.55 41.33 -31.83
C ALA A 136 -5.93 42.23 -30.76
N HIS A 137 -4.60 42.42 -30.80
CA HIS A 137 -3.82 43.25 -29.86
C HIS A 137 -3.67 42.75 -28.42
N ALA A 138 -4.18 41.56 -28.06
CA ALA A 138 -3.97 41.03 -26.70
C ALA A 138 -2.48 40.73 -26.41
N GLY A 139 -1.79 39.99 -27.29
CA GLY A 139 -0.35 39.71 -27.16
C GLY A 139 0.07 39.18 -25.77
N THR A 140 -0.85 38.51 -25.07
CA THR A 140 -0.74 38.25 -23.62
C THR A 140 -0.08 36.92 -23.30
N GLN A 141 0.00 35.98 -24.26
CA GLN A 141 0.52 34.65 -24.02
C GLN A 141 1.93 34.68 -23.42
N GLN A 142 2.88 35.35 -24.09
CA GLN A 142 4.28 35.33 -23.66
C GLN A 142 4.45 35.96 -22.27
N ARG A 143 3.78 37.10 -22.04
CA ARG A 143 3.83 37.80 -20.76
C ARG A 143 3.22 36.97 -19.63
N TYR A 144 2.04 36.38 -19.84
CA TYR A 144 1.37 35.57 -18.81
C TYR A 144 2.15 34.30 -18.50
N MET A 145 2.64 33.59 -19.53
CA MET A 145 3.44 32.38 -19.34
C MET A 145 4.71 32.67 -18.55
N ALA A 146 5.50 33.67 -18.97
CA ALA A 146 6.78 33.99 -18.33
C ALA A 146 6.63 34.54 -16.90
N SER A 147 5.61 35.35 -16.63
CA SER A 147 5.45 35.99 -15.31
C SER A 147 4.69 35.15 -14.29
N LYS A 148 3.72 34.33 -14.72
CA LYS A 148 2.78 33.65 -13.82
C LYS A 148 2.92 32.13 -13.84
N VAL A 149 3.11 31.52 -15.00
CA VAL A 149 3.04 30.05 -15.17
C VAL A 149 4.42 29.42 -15.02
N ASP A 150 5.41 29.89 -15.78
CA ASP A 150 6.76 29.31 -15.81
C ASP A 150 7.54 29.56 -14.51
N THR A 151 7.08 30.47 -13.65
CA THR A 151 7.61 30.69 -12.29
C THR A 151 7.13 29.65 -11.28
N ARG A 152 6.15 28.81 -11.62
CA ARG A 152 5.55 27.84 -10.71
C ARG A 152 6.29 26.50 -10.69
N PRO A 153 6.32 25.79 -9.55
CA PRO A 153 6.94 24.47 -9.45
C PRO A 153 6.43 23.44 -10.45
N PHE A 154 5.12 23.42 -10.73
CA PHE A 154 4.53 22.47 -11.69
C PHE A 154 4.99 22.67 -13.13
N ALA A 155 5.46 23.87 -13.48
CA ALA A 155 5.94 24.20 -14.82
C ALA A 155 7.42 23.86 -15.01
N THR A 156 8.23 24.07 -13.97
CA THR A 156 9.68 23.80 -14.01
C THR A 156 10.04 22.36 -13.68
N ASN A 157 9.31 21.71 -12.76
CA ASN A 157 9.55 20.35 -12.27
C ASN A 157 10.98 20.08 -11.75
N PHE A 158 11.76 21.11 -11.42
CA PHE A 158 13.19 20.95 -11.10
C PHE A 158 13.43 19.99 -9.91
N LYS A 159 12.77 20.25 -8.78
CA LYS A 159 12.93 19.41 -7.58
C LYS A 159 12.40 17.98 -7.81
N LEU A 160 11.28 17.86 -8.53
CA LEU A 160 10.70 16.57 -8.90
C LEU A 160 11.67 15.74 -9.74
N GLN A 161 12.36 16.35 -10.72
CA GLN A 161 13.35 15.66 -11.53
C GLN A 161 14.57 15.22 -10.72
N GLN A 162 15.00 16.04 -9.76
CA GLN A 162 16.08 15.68 -8.84
C GLN A 162 15.70 14.48 -7.97
N ASP A 163 14.51 14.49 -7.36
CA ASP A 163 14.01 13.38 -6.54
C ASP A 163 13.78 12.11 -7.38
N MET A 164 13.26 12.25 -8.60
CA MET A 164 13.11 11.14 -9.55
C MET A 164 14.46 10.51 -9.89
N LYS A 165 15.50 11.34 -10.09
CA LYS A 165 16.86 10.86 -10.31
C LYS A 165 17.38 10.11 -9.08
N ALA A 166 17.23 10.69 -7.89
CA ALA A 166 17.64 10.05 -6.65
C ALA A 166 16.99 8.68 -6.46
N ILE A 167 15.70 8.53 -6.77
CA ILE A 167 15.00 7.24 -6.70
C ILE A 167 15.55 6.24 -7.74
N ASN A 168 15.84 6.66 -8.97
CA ASN A 168 16.41 5.77 -9.99
C ASN A 168 17.84 5.33 -9.66
N ASP A 169 18.66 6.25 -9.13
CA ASP A 169 20.00 5.94 -8.65
C ASP A 169 19.92 4.93 -7.48
N TRP A 170 18.93 5.11 -6.60
CA TRP A 170 18.70 4.21 -5.47
C TRP A 170 18.24 2.81 -5.90
N LEU A 171 17.29 2.74 -6.83
CA LEU A 171 16.82 1.47 -7.42
C LEU A 171 17.95 0.73 -8.16
N SER A 172 18.83 1.46 -8.85
CA SER A 172 20.00 0.87 -9.52
C SER A 172 20.96 0.26 -8.50
N GLY A 173 21.28 0.99 -7.42
CA GLY A 173 22.13 0.48 -6.34
C GLY A 173 21.55 -0.75 -5.63
N LEU A 174 20.22 -0.85 -5.53
CA LEU A 174 19.54 -2.03 -4.99
C LEU A 174 19.61 -3.25 -5.92
N GLY A 175 19.56 -3.03 -7.24
CA GLY A 175 19.70 -4.09 -8.24
C GLY A 175 21.05 -4.78 -8.15
N ASP A 176 22.12 -4.02 -7.90
CA ASP A 176 23.49 -4.52 -7.76
C ASP A 176 23.73 -5.17 -6.38
N ALA A 177 23.03 -4.71 -5.34
CA ALA A 177 23.14 -5.24 -3.98
C ALA A 177 22.41 -6.59 -3.77
N ASN A 178 21.55 -7.03 -4.69
CA ASN A 178 20.75 -8.26 -4.56
C ASN A 178 21.54 -9.59 -4.67
N THR A 179 22.88 -9.56 -4.64
CA THR A 179 23.75 -10.74 -4.58
C THR A 179 24.14 -11.14 -3.14
N PHE A 180 23.28 -10.89 -2.15
CA PHE A 180 23.58 -11.28 -0.76
C PHE A 180 23.28 -12.76 -0.50
N ASP A 181 24.20 -13.36 0.25
CA ASP A 181 24.30 -14.78 0.58
C ASP A 181 23.14 -15.25 1.47
N ASP A 182 22.55 -16.40 1.12
CA ASP A 182 21.31 -16.99 1.67
C ASP A 182 21.40 -17.30 3.19
N ALA A 183 22.59 -17.23 3.78
CA ALA A 183 22.87 -17.62 5.16
C ALA A 183 22.64 -16.50 6.21
N SER A 184 22.40 -15.24 5.81
CA SER A 184 22.43 -14.10 6.75
C SER A 184 21.06 -13.59 7.24
N SER A 185 19.94 -14.08 6.69
CA SER A 185 18.60 -13.48 6.87
C SER A 185 17.97 -13.63 8.27
N VAL A 186 18.54 -14.44 9.16
CA VAL A 186 17.90 -14.78 10.45
C VAL A 186 18.44 -13.95 11.63
N HIS A 187 19.49 -13.14 11.45
CA HIS A 187 20.32 -12.72 12.59
C HIS A 187 20.50 -11.21 12.84
N SER A 188 19.97 -10.33 12.00
CA SER A 188 20.32 -8.91 12.07
C SER A 188 19.59 -8.14 13.18
N ALA A 189 20.28 -7.98 14.32
CA ALA A 189 20.03 -6.97 15.36
C ALA A 189 20.11 -5.51 14.81
N ALA A 190 20.46 -5.33 13.53
CA ALA A 190 20.58 -4.05 12.85
C ALA A 190 19.24 -3.29 12.73
N SER A 191 18.08 -3.96 12.64
CA SER A 191 16.82 -3.22 12.46
C SER A 191 16.43 -2.36 13.66
N LEU A 192 16.89 -2.65 14.89
CA LEU A 192 16.72 -1.76 16.06
C LEU A 192 17.62 -0.51 15.98
N LYS A 193 18.78 -0.62 15.31
CA LYS A 193 19.73 0.48 15.12
C LYS A 193 19.34 1.43 13.98
N ARG A 194 18.39 1.02 13.11
CA ARG A 194 17.93 1.76 11.92
C ARG A 194 16.70 2.64 12.13
N VAL A 195 15.95 2.46 13.21
CA VAL A 195 14.73 3.23 13.45
C VAL A 195 15.09 4.67 13.85
N SER A 196 14.35 5.64 13.32
CA SER A 196 14.32 7.05 13.74
C SER A 196 14.20 7.24 15.27
N SER A 197 13.84 6.21 16.04
CA SER A 197 13.84 6.20 17.50
C SER A 197 15.23 6.35 18.14
N ARG A 198 16.34 6.18 17.41
CA ARG A 198 17.66 6.66 17.90
C ARG A 198 17.71 8.18 18.06
N ALA A 199 17.08 8.92 17.14
CA ALA A 199 17.01 10.37 17.19
C ALA A 199 15.93 10.87 18.18
N ILE A 200 14.92 10.05 18.47
CA ILE A 200 13.79 10.46 19.32
C ILE A 200 14.02 10.13 20.80
N LEU A 201 14.75 9.06 21.14
CA LEU A 201 14.89 8.62 22.55
C LEU A 201 16.33 8.51 23.08
N ASN A 202 17.38 8.76 22.27
CA ASN A 202 18.78 8.71 22.74
C ASN A 202 19.15 7.45 23.56
N LEU A 203 18.59 6.28 23.24
CA LEU A 203 18.87 5.06 24.02
C LEU A 203 20.34 4.58 23.84
N PRO A 204 21.04 4.21 24.94
CA PRO A 204 22.36 3.60 24.87
C PRO A 204 22.37 2.31 24.04
N SER A 205 23.44 2.06 23.28
CA SER A 205 23.53 0.87 22.40
C SER A 205 23.46 -0.45 23.15
N GLY A 206 24.02 -0.53 24.36
CA GLY A 206 23.96 -1.75 25.19
C GLY A 206 22.54 -2.07 25.69
N LEU A 207 21.69 -1.06 25.84
CA LEU A 207 20.29 -1.26 26.23
C LEU A 207 19.50 -1.90 25.07
N LEU A 208 19.75 -1.45 23.84
CA LEU A 208 19.10 -2.00 22.64
C LEU A 208 19.48 -3.46 22.39
N ASP A 209 20.76 -3.82 22.59
CA ASP A 209 21.21 -5.20 22.45
C ASP A 209 20.55 -6.10 23.53
N THR A 210 20.35 -5.58 24.74
CA THR A 210 19.63 -6.30 25.81
C THR A 210 18.13 -6.45 25.51
N VAL A 211 17.49 -5.41 24.95
CA VAL A 211 16.10 -5.46 24.49
C VAL A 211 15.92 -6.50 23.37
N ASP A 212 16.83 -6.56 22.41
CA ASP A 212 16.81 -7.56 21.34
C ASP A 212 16.91 -8.98 21.91
N GLN A 213 17.81 -9.19 22.89
CA GLN A 213 17.97 -10.47 23.55
C GLN A 213 16.73 -10.89 24.37
N ALA A 214 16.10 -9.94 25.07
CA ALA A 214 14.86 -10.18 25.80
C ALA A 214 13.73 -10.62 24.85
N ILE A 215 13.59 -9.95 23.70
CA ILE A 215 12.60 -10.33 22.68
C ILE A 215 12.90 -11.73 22.13
N ARG A 216 14.15 -12.03 21.76
CA ARG A 216 14.54 -13.36 21.25
C ARG A 216 14.25 -14.49 22.23
N ASN A 217 14.38 -14.23 23.53
CA ASN A 217 14.12 -15.21 24.58
C ASN A 217 12.65 -15.24 25.06
N ASP A 218 11.77 -14.40 24.48
CA ASP A 218 10.39 -14.18 24.94
C ASP A 218 10.30 -13.82 26.44
N ASP A 219 11.28 -13.04 26.92
CA ASP A 219 11.33 -12.56 28.30
C ASP A 219 10.61 -11.22 28.44
N ALA A 220 9.32 -11.31 28.74
CA ALA A 220 8.46 -10.15 28.88
C ALA A 220 8.73 -9.33 30.16
N SER A 221 9.32 -9.93 31.19
CA SER A 221 9.61 -9.25 32.45
C SER A 221 10.81 -8.32 32.28
N ILE A 222 11.88 -8.82 31.66
CA ILE A 222 13.07 -8.01 31.34
C ILE A 222 12.67 -6.89 30.39
N LEU A 223 11.87 -7.18 29.36
CA LEU A 223 11.41 -6.16 28.42
C LEU A 223 10.63 -5.03 29.13
N GLU A 224 9.77 -5.36 30.10
CA GLU A 224 8.99 -4.38 30.86
C GLU A 224 9.88 -3.49 31.75
N GLU A 225 10.88 -4.08 32.41
CA GLU A 225 11.86 -3.32 33.21
C GLU A 225 12.67 -2.35 32.34
N LEU A 226 13.19 -2.80 31.20
CA LEU A 226 13.97 -1.97 30.29
C LEU A 226 13.13 -0.84 29.65
N LEU A 227 11.85 -1.09 29.40
CA LEU A 227 10.92 -0.07 28.90
C LEU A 227 10.62 0.99 29.98
N LEU A 228 10.50 0.58 31.25
CA LEU A 228 10.34 1.51 32.37
C LEU A 228 11.58 2.37 32.57
N GLU A 229 12.77 1.79 32.48
CA GLU A 229 14.04 2.53 32.55
C GLU A 229 14.16 3.54 31.40
N ALA A 230 13.84 3.14 30.17
CA ALA A 230 13.83 4.00 28.99
C ALA A 230 12.79 5.13 29.09
N ASN A 231 11.76 4.97 29.92
CA ASN A 231 10.65 5.92 30.09
C ASN A 231 10.90 6.96 31.20
N THR A 232 12.02 6.92 31.92
CA THR A 232 12.29 7.81 33.06
C THR A 232 12.38 9.31 32.72
N GLY A 233 12.35 9.69 31.44
CA GLY A 233 12.44 11.09 30.99
C GLY A 233 11.33 11.58 30.04
N ASP A 234 10.36 10.76 29.63
CA ASP A 234 9.39 11.09 28.58
C ASP A 234 7.96 10.66 28.99
N ASP A 235 6.92 11.38 28.54
CA ASP A 235 5.52 11.02 28.83
C ASP A 235 5.14 9.67 28.19
N MET A 236 4.43 8.79 28.92
CA MET A 236 3.94 7.47 28.43
C MET A 236 3.13 7.52 27.11
N GLY A 237 2.63 8.70 26.75
CA GLY A 237 1.90 8.98 25.52
C GLY A 237 2.71 9.67 24.42
N SER A 238 4.02 9.85 24.59
CA SER A 238 4.84 10.55 23.60
C SER A 238 4.81 9.79 22.26
N THR A 239 4.69 10.54 21.16
CA THR A 239 4.68 9.97 19.80
C THR A 239 5.97 9.16 19.54
N GLY A 240 7.08 9.54 20.19
CA GLY A 240 8.35 8.82 20.14
C GLY A 240 8.31 7.46 20.80
N PHE A 241 7.77 7.40 22.02
CA PHE A 241 7.65 6.16 22.78
C PHE A 241 6.66 5.18 22.12
N GLN A 242 5.52 5.66 21.63
CA GLN A 242 4.57 4.82 20.89
C GLN A 242 5.19 4.22 19.62
N LYS A 243 6.00 4.99 18.89
CA LYS A 243 6.77 4.47 17.74
C LYS A 243 7.77 3.39 18.14
N LEU A 244 8.48 3.58 19.25
CA LEU A 244 9.38 2.54 19.77
C LEU A 244 8.60 1.24 20.04
N LEU A 245 7.47 1.33 20.75
CA LEU A 245 6.64 0.17 21.06
C LEU A 245 6.15 -0.56 19.80
N LEU A 246 5.72 0.17 18.76
CA LEU A 246 5.31 -0.43 17.48
C LEU A 246 6.45 -1.20 16.79
N ASN A 247 7.67 -0.67 16.83
CA ASN A 247 8.84 -1.34 16.28
C ASN A 247 9.22 -2.60 17.08
N LEU A 248 9.17 -2.52 18.41
CA LEU A 248 9.40 -3.69 19.28
C LEU A 248 8.31 -4.75 19.09
N LEU A 249 7.06 -4.33 18.85
CA LEU A 249 5.95 -5.25 18.56
C LEU A 249 6.22 -5.98 17.25
N GLN A 250 6.60 -5.27 16.19
CA GLN A 250 6.93 -5.89 14.91
C GLN A 250 8.08 -6.91 15.07
N ARG A 251 9.12 -6.59 15.84
CA ARG A 251 10.22 -7.51 16.12
C ARG A 251 9.77 -8.73 16.93
N SER A 252 8.91 -8.54 17.91
CA SER A 252 8.35 -9.62 18.73
C SER A 252 7.49 -10.56 17.88
N ILE A 253 6.74 -10.02 16.91
CA ILE A 253 6.00 -10.81 15.92
C ILE A 253 6.96 -11.62 15.04
N SER A 254 8.01 -11.00 14.49
CA SER A 254 9.01 -11.73 13.68
C SER A 254 9.71 -12.85 14.45
N ASN A 255 9.99 -12.66 15.74
CA ASN A 255 10.57 -13.70 16.61
C ASN A 255 9.54 -14.66 17.23
N LYS A 256 8.24 -14.46 16.97
CA LYS A 256 7.14 -15.26 17.51
C LYS A 256 7.05 -15.23 19.06
N SER A 257 7.52 -14.15 19.67
CA SER A 257 7.63 -13.94 21.12
C SER A 257 6.29 -13.53 21.72
N ARG A 258 5.46 -14.51 22.09
CA ARG A 258 4.07 -14.31 22.51
C ARG A 258 3.93 -13.47 23.78
N LYS A 259 4.78 -13.69 24.78
CA LYS A 259 4.71 -12.94 26.05
C LYS A 259 5.12 -11.48 25.84
N CYS A 260 6.16 -11.24 25.04
CA CYS A 260 6.57 -9.88 24.67
C CYS A 260 5.47 -9.14 23.89
N ILE A 261 4.82 -9.82 22.91
CA ILE A 261 3.68 -9.26 22.17
C ILE A 261 2.58 -8.80 23.12
N ASP A 262 2.18 -9.66 24.06
CA ASP A 262 1.10 -9.36 25.01
C ASP A 262 1.40 -8.13 25.87
N LYS A 263 2.64 -8.04 26.38
CA LYS A 263 3.07 -6.87 27.15
C LYS A 263 3.12 -5.60 26.32
N LEU A 264 3.64 -5.65 25.10
CA LEU A 264 3.69 -4.48 24.23
C LEU A 264 2.30 -3.98 23.83
N LEU A 265 1.38 -4.89 23.48
CA LEU A 265 -0.02 -4.54 23.18
C LEU A 265 -0.73 -3.88 24.37
N SER A 266 -0.29 -4.16 25.60
CA SER A 266 -0.83 -3.51 26.80
C SER A 266 -0.51 -2.01 26.89
N GLN A 267 0.56 -1.55 26.24
CA GLN A 267 1.07 -0.17 26.31
C GLN A 267 0.85 0.63 25.02
N ILE A 268 0.50 -0.04 23.90
CA ILE A 268 0.26 0.60 22.61
C ILE A 268 -1.18 1.12 22.51
N ASN A 269 -1.34 2.38 22.10
CA ASN A 269 -2.65 3.00 21.92
C ASN A 269 -3.24 2.76 20.51
N VAL A 270 -2.42 2.91 19.47
CA VAL A 270 -2.83 2.78 18.06
C VAL A 270 -1.80 1.93 17.34
N LEU A 271 -2.27 0.94 16.55
CA LEU A 271 -1.40 0.03 15.80
C LEU A 271 -0.99 0.54 14.42
N ASP A 272 -1.67 1.58 13.93
CA ASP A 272 -1.36 2.21 12.65
C ASP A 272 -0.13 3.11 12.79
N ASP A 273 0.85 2.88 11.90
CA ASP A 273 2.07 3.68 11.81
C ASP A 273 1.99 4.59 10.58
N GLU A 274 1.73 5.88 10.81
CA GLU A 274 1.66 6.88 9.74
C GLU A 274 3.00 7.16 9.04
N ASP A 275 4.12 6.80 9.67
CA ASP A 275 5.44 6.91 9.09
C ASP A 275 5.91 5.62 8.42
N ASP A 276 5.09 4.55 8.44
CA ASP A 276 5.37 3.38 7.63
C ASP A 276 5.31 3.70 6.14
N LEU A 277 6.23 3.10 5.38
CA LEU A 277 6.39 3.26 3.95
C LEU A 277 5.09 3.05 3.19
N ASN A 278 4.32 2.04 3.58
CA ASN A 278 3.07 1.67 2.91
C ASN A 278 1.87 1.91 3.83
N LYS A 279 2.01 2.65 4.93
CA LYS A 279 0.96 2.81 5.96
C LYS A 279 0.39 1.47 6.45
N ARG A 280 1.23 0.42 6.52
CA ARG A 280 0.85 -0.92 6.95
C ARG A 280 1.09 -1.06 8.46
N ASN A 281 0.05 -1.47 9.17
CA ASN A 281 0.18 -1.91 10.56
C ASN A 281 0.82 -3.31 10.67
N CYS A 282 0.98 -3.78 11.91
CA CYS A 282 1.58 -5.08 12.21
C CYS A 282 0.80 -6.28 11.63
N ILE A 283 -0.52 -6.18 11.47
CA ILE A 283 -1.38 -7.26 10.94
C ILE A 283 -1.15 -7.42 9.44
N HIS A 284 -1.12 -6.31 8.69
CA HIS A 284 -0.75 -6.31 7.27
C HIS A 284 0.61 -6.99 7.05
N ARG A 285 1.61 -6.54 7.82
CA ARG A 285 2.98 -7.07 7.73
C ARG A 285 3.01 -8.56 8.04
N LEU A 286 2.34 -9.01 9.11
CA LEU A 286 2.28 -10.41 9.47
C LEU A 286 1.69 -11.26 8.33
N VAL A 287 0.53 -10.87 7.77
CA VAL A 287 -0.09 -11.61 6.66
C VAL A 287 0.82 -11.67 5.43
N ILE A 288 1.48 -10.56 5.09
CA ILE A 288 2.41 -10.48 3.94
C ILE A 288 3.66 -11.34 4.17
N THR A 289 4.26 -11.28 5.36
CA THR A 289 5.42 -12.13 5.71
C THR A 289 5.06 -13.60 5.61
N ILE A 290 3.89 -14.01 6.10
CA ILE A 290 3.41 -15.40 5.92
C ILE A 290 3.29 -15.73 4.41
N GLY A 291 2.76 -14.79 3.62
CA GLY A 291 2.73 -14.82 2.15
C GLY A 291 4.07 -15.15 1.51
N ARG A 292 5.08 -14.36 1.87
CA ARG A 292 6.43 -14.43 1.31
C ARG A 292 7.19 -15.67 1.76
N SER A 293 7.21 -16.01 3.04
CA SER A 293 7.94 -17.18 3.55
C SER A 293 7.44 -18.47 2.88
N LYS A 294 6.12 -18.61 2.72
CA LYS A 294 5.51 -19.79 2.08
C LYS A 294 5.61 -19.82 0.57
N SER A 295 5.85 -18.68 -0.07
CA SER A 295 6.16 -18.62 -1.50
C SER A 295 7.61 -19.05 -1.77
N ASN A 296 8.53 -18.70 -0.86
CA ASN A 296 9.95 -19.07 -0.98
C ASN A 296 10.23 -20.55 -0.64
N GLU A 297 9.57 -21.12 0.37
CA GLU A 297 9.69 -22.56 0.72
C GLU A 297 9.29 -23.48 -0.46
N ALA A 298 8.39 -23.04 -1.33
CA ALA A 298 7.90 -23.81 -2.47
C ALA A 298 8.82 -23.77 -3.70
N GLN A 299 9.74 -22.80 -3.80
CA GLN A 299 10.61 -22.61 -4.98
C GLN A 299 11.95 -23.36 -4.92
N GLY A 300 12.22 -24.14 -3.86
CA GLY A 300 13.34 -25.08 -3.70
C GLY A 300 14.65 -24.79 -4.45
N ASN A 301 15.67 -24.23 -3.78
CA ASN A 301 17.11 -24.19 -4.14
C ASN A 301 17.50 -23.97 -5.63
N GLY A 302 16.63 -23.43 -6.45
CA GLY A 302 16.89 -23.06 -7.84
C GLY A 302 17.17 -21.57 -7.93
N THR A 303 18.37 -21.22 -8.36
CA THR A 303 18.79 -19.91 -8.86
C THR A 303 17.64 -18.97 -9.23
N THR A 304 17.49 -17.90 -8.43
CA THR A 304 16.92 -16.57 -8.76
C THR A 304 16.15 -16.48 -10.09
N ALA A 305 14.98 -17.12 -10.15
CA ALA A 305 14.03 -16.96 -11.24
C ALA A 305 13.15 -15.69 -11.08
N PHE A 306 13.51 -14.73 -10.22
CA PHE A 306 12.77 -13.49 -10.01
C PHE A 306 13.25 -12.32 -10.88
N LEU A 307 14.33 -12.52 -11.65
CA LEU A 307 14.82 -11.53 -12.63
C LEU A 307 14.50 -11.86 -14.10
N GLN A 308 13.58 -12.81 -14.37
CA GLN A 308 12.74 -12.65 -15.55
C GLN A 308 11.66 -11.61 -15.26
N VAL A 309 12.11 -10.36 -15.10
CA VAL A 309 11.40 -9.23 -15.68
C VAL A 309 10.91 -9.68 -17.05
N ALA A 310 9.63 -9.50 -17.32
CA ALA A 310 8.94 -9.79 -18.57
C ALA A 310 9.69 -9.27 -19.81
N ASN A 311 10.75 -9.98 -20.22
CA ASN A 311 11.60 -9.63 -21.35
C ASN A 311 11.10 -10.29 -22.64
N SER A 312 9.83 -10.70 -22.69
CA SER A 312 9.28 -11.39 -23.87
C SER A 312 7.87 -10.96 -24.28
N ALA A 313 7.29 -9.90 -23.73
CA ALA A 313 5.98 -9.42 -24.19
C ALA A 313 5.72 -7.90 -24.12
N SER A 314 6.72 -7.03 -23.98
CA SER A 314 6.45 -5.57 -23.91
C SER A 314 7.53 -4.65 -24.51
N ASN A 315 8.19 -5.08 -25.60
CA ASN A 315 9.04 -4.19 -26.42
C ASN A 315 8.25 -3.26 -27.35
N TYR A 316 6.95 -3.08 -27.14
CA TYR A 316 6.14 -2.03 -27.76
C TYR A 316 5.29 -1.35 -26.70
N ILE A 317 5.75 -0.20 -26.20
CA ILE A 317 5.02 0.65 -25.25
C ILE A 317 4.14 1.61 -26.05
N SER A 318 2.82 1.47 -25.92
CA SER A 318 1.87 2.47 -26.43
C SER A 318 1.84 3.70 -25.50
N PRO A 319 1.79 4.96 -25.99
CA PRO A 319 2.08 6.15 -25.19
C PRO A 319 0.98 6.62 -24.19
N ALA A 320 0.17 5.72 -23.61
CA ALA A 320 -0.95 6.13 -22.76
C ALA A 320 -1.41 5.12 -21.69
N GLU A 321 -0.66 4.08 -21.38
CA GLU A 321 -1.08 3.09 -20.38
C GLU A 321 -0.28 3.30 -19.09
N ALA A 322 -0.99 3.48 -17.97
CA ALA A 322 -0.36 3.53 -16.66
C ALA A 322 0.38 2.21 -16.42
N PRO A 323 1.54 2.21 -15.73
CA PRO A 323 2.15 0.96 -15.29
C PRO A 323 1.09 0.23 -14.48
N ILE A 324 0.63 -0.90 -15.01
CA ILE A 324 -0.29 -1.79 -14.32
C ILE A 324 0.46 -2.23 -13.06
N ALA A 325 0.02 -1.76 -11.90
CA ALA A 325 0.55 -2.19 -10.61
C ALA A 325 -0.12 -3.51 -10.21
N LEU A 326 -0.24 -4.43 -11.18
CA LEU A 326 -0.54 -5.81 -10.85
C LEU A 326 0.66 -6.33 -10.05
N PRO A 327 0.46 -6.72 -8.79
CA PRO A 327 1.48 -7.48 -8.09
C PRO A 327 1.77 -8.76 -8.88
N PRO A 328 2.99 -9.33 -8.76
CA PRO A 328 3.40 -10.49 -9.53
C PRO A 328 2.32 -11.58 -9.47
N GLN A 329 1.91 -12.08 -10.64
CA GLN A 329 0.99 -13.21 -10.72
C GLN A 329 1.60 -14.36 -9.94
N ASN A 330 0.98 -14.74 -8.82
CA ASN A 330 1.33 -15.97 -8.15
C ASN A 330 0.84 -17.10 -9.06
N THR A 331 1.74 -17.74 -9.78
CA THR A 331 1.48 -18.90 -10.65
C THR A 331 1.13 -20.17 -9.86
N ARG A 332 0.62 -20.02 -8.64
CA ARG A 332 0.48 -21.09 -7.67
C ARG A 332 -0.93 -21.67 -7.70
N THR A 333 -1.02 -22.99 -7.68
CA THR A 333 -2.30 -23.66 -7.50
C THR A 333 -2.73 -23.57 -6.03
N GLU A 334 -3.99 -23.25 -5.80
CA GLU A 334 -4.58 -23.17 -4.45
C GLU A 334 -4.42 -24.45 -3.61
N GLN A 335 -4.32 -25.61 -4.27
CA GLN A 335 -4.05 -26.90 -3.65
C GLN A 335 -2.70 -26.90 -2.91
N GLU A 336 -1.68 -26.27 -3.49
CA GLU A 336 -0.38 -26.11 -2.83
C GLU A 336 -0.49 -25.17 -1.64
N SER A 337 -1.27 -24.08 -1.72
CA SER A 337 -1.47 -23.13 -0.60
C SER A 337 -2.14 -23.79 0.61
N THR A 338 -3.12 -24.67 0.37
CA THR A 338 -3.75 -25.48 1.42
C THR A 338 -2.84 -26.57 2.00
N GLN A 339 -1.85 -27.05 1.24
CA GLN A 339 -0.87 -28.03 1.74
C GLN A 339 0.21 -27.40 2.61
N LEU A 340 0.65 -26.16 2.33
CA LEU A 340 1.68 -25.47 3.12
C LEU A 340 1.16 -24.75 4.38
N LEU A 341 -0.13 -24.45 4.44
CA LEU A 341 -0.80 -23.77 5.56
C LEU A 341 -1.95 -24.62 6.09
N GLY A 342 -1.63 -25.79 6.62
CA GLY A 342 -2.57 -26.51 7.48
C GLY A 342 -2.89 -25.66 8.73
N ALA A 343 -4.07 -25.84 9.33
CA ALA A 343 -4.53 -25.08 10.51
C ALA A 343 -3.59 -25.15 11.75
N ASN A 344 -2.54 -25.99 11.70
CA ASN A 344 -1.53 -26.16 12.73
C ASN A 344 -0.23 -25.39 12.50
N ASP A 345 -0.12 -24.60 11.43
CA ASP A 345 1.05 -23.76 11.21
C ASP A 345 1.19 -22.74 12.34
N GLU A 346 2.41 -22.64 12.89
CA GLU A 346 2.74 -21.71 13.97
C GLU A 346 2.43 -20.26 13.60
N SER A 347 2.51 -19.93 12.31
CA SER A 347 2.22 -18.61 11.78
C SER A 347 0.74 -18.23 11.89
N ILE A 348 -0.16 -19.20 11.66
CA ILE A 348 -1.62 -19.02 11.83
C ILE A 348 -1.93 -18.89 13.32
N ARG A 349 -1.31 -19.72 14.16
CA ARG A 349 -1.46 -19.63 15.62
C ARG A 349 -1.00 -18.28 16.17
N LEU A 350 0.09 -17.73 15.61
CA LEU A 350 0.57 -16.40 15.96
C LEU A 350 -0.41 -15.32 15.54
N LEU A 351 -0.98 -15.40 14.33
CA LEU A 351 -2.01 -14.46 13.86
C LEU A 351 -3.26 -14.52 14.75
N SER A 352 -3.78 -15.71 15.03
CA SER A 352 -4.92 -15.89 15.94
C SER A 352 -4.61 -15.33 17.33
N PHE A 353 -3.44 -15.67 17.90
CA PHE A 353 -3.01 -15.14 19.18
C PHE A 353 -2.94 -13.60 19.18
N LEU A 354 -2.38 -13.00 18.13
CA LEU A 354 -2.29 -11.54 18.01
C LEU A 354 -3.69 -10.91 18.02
N LEU A 355 -4.61 -11.43 17.20
CA LEU A 355 -5.98 -10.92 17.09
C LEU A 355 -6.76 -11.09 18.40
N ASP A 356 -6.64 -12.23 19.08
CA ASP A 356 -7.30 -12.52 20.35
C ASP A 356 -6.86 -11.57 21.48
N ARG A 357 -5.61 -11.09 21.43
CA ARG A 357 -5.04 -10.18 22.45
C ARG A 357 -5.25 -8.69 22.14
N LEU A 358 -5.84 -8.34 20.98
CA LEU A 358 -6.13 -6.95 20.65
C LEU A 358 -7.19 -6.33 21.56
N LYS A 359 -6.88 -5.16 22.12
CA LYS A 359 -7.83 -4.36 22.89
C LYS A 359 -8.90 -3.75 21.99
N PRO A 360 -10.11 -3.43 22.51
CA PRO A 360 -11.19 -2.86 21.70
C PRO A 360 -10.80 -1.65 20.84
N HIS A 361 -9.97 -0.75 21.37
CA HIS A 361 -9.49 0.43 20.64
C HIS A 361 -8.43 0.13 19.57
N GLN A 362 -7.80 -1.05 19.60
CA GLN A 362 -6.81 -1.48 18.60
C GLN A 362 -7.45 -2.25 17.44
N ARG A 363 -8.67 -2.77 17.62
CA ARG A 363 -9.34 -3.64 16.63
C ARG A 363 -9.59 -2.94 15.30
N SER A 364 -9.70 -1.62 15.27
CA SER A 364 -9.84 -0.86 14.01
C SER A 364 -8.69 -1.10 13.03
N ALA A 365 -7.51 -1.51 13.53
CA ALA A 365 -6.36 -1.85 12.71
C ALA A 365 -6.60 -3.03 11.75
N LEU A 366 -7.52 -3.95 12.06
CA LEU A 366 -7.86 -5.03 11.13
C LEU A 366 -8.59 -4.50 9.88
N SER A 367 -9.26 -3.36 10.02
CA SER A 367 -10.00 -2.68 8.95
C SER A 367 -9.30 -1.47 8.36
N SER A 368 -8.10 -1.13 8.85
CA SER A 368 -7.36 0.01 8.31
C SER A 368 -6.83 -0.33 6.90
N LYS A 369 -6.79 0.70 6.06
CA LYS A 369 -6.34 0.61 4.68
C LYS A 369 -4.92 1.16 4.57
N ASP A 370 -4.08 0.40 3.89
CA ASP A 370 -2.70 0.79 3.60
C ASP A 370 -2.63 1.82 2.45
N SER A 371 -1.43 2.16 1.97
CA SER A 371 -1.21 3.12 0.89
C SER A 371 -1.85 2.72 -0.45
N TYR A 372 -2.16 1.44 -0.64
CA TYR A 372 -2.85 0.90 -1.81
C TYR A 372 -4.36 0.86 -1.63
N GLY A 373 -4.87 1.25 -0.46
CA GLY A 373 -6.28 1.08 -0.12
C GLY A 373 -6.63 -0.35 0.29
N ARG A 374 -5.62 -1.20 0.57
CA ARG A 374 -5.79 -2.62 0.88
C ARG A 374 -5.80 -2.85 2.38
N MET A 375 -6.61 -3.81 2.79
CA MET A 375 -6.70 -4.33 4.16
C MET A 375 -5.90 -5.63 4.27
N PRO A 376 -5.67 -6.17 5.48
CA PRO A 376 -5.03 -7.47 5.64
C PRO A 376 -5.77 -8.60 4.89
N LEU A 377 -7.10 -8.49 4.76
CA LEU A 377 -7.92 -9.45 4.01
C LEU A 377 -7.59 -9.47 2.51
N HIS A 378 -7.28 -8.32 1.88
CA HIS A 378 -6.88 -8.26 0.47
C HIS A 378 -5.63 -9.09 0.22
N TYR A 379 -4.63 -8.98 1.09
CA TYR A 379 -3.39 -9.74 0.99
C TYR A 379 -3.63 -11.24 1.22
N ALA A 380 -4.42 -11.60 2.22
CA ALA A 380 -4.78 -13.00 2.46
C ALA A 380 -5.49 -13.64 1.25
N ALA A 381 -6.39 -12.90 0.61
CA ALA A 381 -7.10 -13.33 -0.60
C ALA A 381 -6.16 -13.43 -1.81
N GLN A 382 -5.25 -12.48 -1.96
CA GLN A 382 -4.25 -12.45 -3.03
C GLN A 382 -3.29 -13.65 -2.98
N TYR A 383 -2.89 -14.10 -1.79
CA TYR A 383 -2.04 -15.28 -1.64
C TYR A 383 -2.83 -16.61 -1.65
N GLY A 384 -4.16 -16.56 -1.66
CA GLY A 384 -5.01 -17.76 -1.64
C GLY A 384 -5.00 -18.49 -0.30
N PHE A 385 -4.86 -17.76 0.80
CA PHE A 385 -4.76 -18.35 2.13
C PHE A 385 -6.13 -18.51 2.77
N VAL A 386 -6.78 -19.63 2.44
CA VAL A 386 -8.12 -19.99 2.92
C VAL A 386 -8.27 -19.82 4.43
N VAL A 387 -7.36 -20.42 5.22
CA VAL A 387 -7.45 -20.38 6.69
C VAL A 387 -7.23 -18.98 7.24
N ILE A 388 -6.32 -18.20 6.66
CA ILE A 388 -6.08 -16.81 7.10
C ILE A 388 -7.29 -15.94 6.77
N CYS A 389 -7.90 -16.10 5.59
CA CYS A 389 -9.15 -15.43 5.24
C CYS A 389 -10.26 -15.75 6.25
N GLN A 390 -10.44 -17.03 6.59
CA GLN A 390 -11.42 -17.46 7.60
C GLN A 390 -11.16 -16.81 8.97
N VAL A 391 -9.92 -16.85 9.47
CA VAL A 391 -9.55 -16.26 10.77
C VAL A 391 -9.80 -14.75 10.78
N VAL A 392 -9.39 -14.03 9.72
CA VAL A 392 -9.58 -12.58 9.61
C VAL A 392 -11.08 -12.24 9.56
N ILE A 393 -11.85 -12.89 8.69
CA ILE A 393 -13.29 -12.65 8.55
C ILE A 393 -14.03 -12.94 9.85
N GLN A 394 -13.71 -14.06 10.52
CA GLN A 394 -14.32 -14.41 11.81
C GLN A 394 -14.11 -13.33 12.86
N HIS A 395 -12.92 -12.72 12.95
CA HIS A 395 -12.65 -11.63 13.88
C HIS A 395 -13.36 -10.33 13.44
N MET A 396 -13.36 -10.02 12.15
CA MET A 396 -14.09 -8.84 11.64
C MET A 396 -15.58 -8.94 11.95
N GLN A 397 -16.19 -10.13 11.81
CA GLN A 397 -17.59 -10.36 12.18
C GLN A 397 -17.82 -10.22 13.69
N GLN A 398 -16.93 -10.76 14.53
CA GLN A 398 -17.05 -10.62 15.99
C GLN A 398 -16.90 -9.17 16.47
N TRP A 399 -16.20 -8.34 15.71
CA TRP A 399 -15.91 -6.95 16.06
C TRP A 399 -16.81 -5.95 15.33
N ASP A 400 -17.83 -6.43 14.62
CA ASP A 400 -18.76 -5.59 13.86
C ASP A 400 -18.06 -4.72 12.79
N GLN A 401 -17.08 -5.32 12.12
CA GLN A 401 -16.27 -4.71 11.07
C GLN A 401 -16.48 -5.36 9.70
N PHE A 402 -17.38 -6.34 9.61
CA PHE A 402 -17.66 -7.09 8.39
C PHE A 402 -19.06 -6.78 7.87
N ASP A 403 -19.23 -5.58 7.32
CA ASP A 403 -20.49 -5.18 6.66
C ASP A 403 -20.44 -5.54 5.18
N VAL A 404 -21.31 -6.48 4.79
CA VAL A 404 -21.49 -6.97 3.42
C VAL A 404 -22.90 -6.71 2.89
N SER A 405 -23.66 -5.80 3.52
CA SER A 405 -25.03 -5.44 3.11
C SER A 405 -25.16 -5.02 1.65
N HIS A 406 -24.11 -4.41 1.09
CA HIS A 406 -24.04 -3.96 -0.30
C HIS A 406 -23.22 -4.89 -1.21
N GLY A 407 -22.87 -6.09 -0.72
CA GLY A 407 -21.99 -7.05 -1.38
C GLY A 407 -20.53 -6.93 -0.97
N ILE A 408 -19.82 -8.07 -1.00
CA ILE A 408 -18.38 -8.17 -0.69
C ILE A 408 -17.48 -7.53 -1.78
N ASP A 409 -18.06 -7.18 -2.92
CA ASP A 409 -17.42 -6.48 -4.04
C ASP A 409 -17.72 -4.96 -4.06
N SER A 410 -18.48 -4.47 -3.09
CA SER A 410 -18.89 -3.06 -3.02
C SER A 410 -17.71 -2.09 -2.87
N PRO A 411 -17.88 -0.79 -3.21
CA PRO A 411 -16.79 0.19 -3.17
C PRO A 411 -16.09 0.34 -1.80
N VAL A 412 -16.74 -0.07 -0.71
CA VAL A 412 -16.15 -0.08 0.64
C VAL A 412 -14.99 -1.07 0.72
N TRP A 413 -15.13 -2.22 0.07
CA TRP A 413 -14.14 -3.30 0.03
C TRP A 413 -13.09 -3.12 -1.06
N GLN A 414 -13.28 -2.18 -1.98
CA GLN A 414 -12.35 -1.93 -3.07
C GLN A 414 -11.10 -1.18 -2.60
N ASP A 415 -9.96 -1.56 -3.18
CA ASP A 415 -8.70 -0.85 -3.08
C ASP A 415 -8.67 0.35 -4.05
N LEU A 416 -7.53 1.05 -4.14
CA LEU A 416 -7.39 2.22 -5.04
C LEU A 416 -7.48 1.85 -6.53
N GLU A 417 -7.34 0.59 -6.89
CA GLU A 417 -7.48 0.07 -8.26
C GLU A 417 -8.89 -0.44 -8.55
N GLY A 418 -9.79 -0.44 -7.55
CA GLY A 418 -11.16 -0.95 -7.69
C GLY A 418 -11.29 -2.45 -7.39
N TYR A 419 -10.26 -3.10 -6.83
CA TYR A 419 -10.28 -4.53 -6.53
C TYR A 419 -10.67 -4.79 -5.07
N ALA A 420 -11.72 -5.59 -4.87
CA ALA A 420 -12.08 -6.15 -3.58
C ALA A 420 -11.27 -7.42 -3.31
N PRO A 421 -11.22 -7.94 -2.07
CA PRO A 421 -10.55 -9.19 -1.76
C PRO A 421 -11.03 -10.35 -2.65
N LEU A 422 -12.34 -10.38 -2.97
CA LEU A 422 -12.94 -11.34 -3.90
C LEU A 422 -12.32 -11.26 -5.31
N HIS A 423 -12.10 -10.06 -5.83
CA HIS A 423 -11.46 -9.90 -7.14
C HIS A 423 -10.03 -10.45 -7.13
N LEU A 424 -9.27 -10.18 -6.07
CA LEU A 424 -7.89 -10.65 -5.95
C LEU A 424 -7.79 -12.17 -5.86
N SER A 425 -8.70 -12.83 -5.15
CA SER A 425 -8.73 -14.30 -5.10
C SER A 425 -9.07 -14.92 -6.45
N VAL A 426 -9.99 -14.32 -7.21
CA VAL A 426 -10.36 -14.77 -8.56
C VAL A 426 -9.21 -14.55 -9.55
N ILE A 427 -8.57 -13.37 -9.52
CA ILE A 427 -7.42 -13.06 -10.37
C ILE A 427 -6.25 -14.02 -10.09
N GLY A 428 -6.04 -14.38 -8.82
CA GLY A 428 -5.05 -15.38 -8.40
C GLY A 428 -5.41 -16.84 -8.68
N GLY A 429 -6.63 -17.13 -9.18
CA GLY A 429 -7.07 -18.50 -9.43
C GLY A 429 -7.33 -19.32 -8.16
N HIS A 430 -7.67 -18.67 -7.05
CA HIS A 430 -7.90 -19.28 -5.75
C HIS A 430 -9.39 -19.57 -5.52
N ALA A 431 -9.88 -20.71 -6.00
CA ALA A 431 -11.29 -21.12 -5.98
C ALA A 431 -11.89 -21.37 -4.58
N LEU A 432 -11.21 -22.08 -3.68
CA LEU A 432 -11.57 -22.28 -2.26
C LEU A 432 -11.57 -20.96 -1.48
N THR A 433 -10.60 -20.08 -1.72
CA THR A 433 -10.53 -18.76 -1.08
C THR A 433 -11.69 -17.89 -1.56
N THR A 434 -11.95 -17.91 -2.87
CA THR A 434 -13.12 -17.27 -3.48
C THR A 434 -14.42 -17.84 -2.89
N LYS A 435 -14.51 -19.17 -2.76
CA LYS A 435 -15.65 -19.84 -2.15
C LYS A 435 -15.86 -19.40 -0.71
N VAL A 436 -14.80 -19.34 0.12
CA VAL A 436 -14.90 -18.84 1.50
C VAL A 436 -15.42 -17.41 1.52
N LEU A 437 -14.87 -16.52 0.69
CA LEU A 437 -15.31 -15.12 0.62
C LEU A 437 -16.80 -14.99 0.26
N LEU A 438 -17.28 -15.79 -0.70
CA LEU A 438 -18.69 -15.84 -1.09
C LEU A 438 -19.59 -16.48 -0.02
N ASP A 439 -19.13 -17.56 0.63
CA ASP A 439 -19.86 -18.22 1.70
C ASP A 439 -20.05 -17.28 2.91
N CYS A 440 -19.07 -16.42 3.17
CA CYS A 440 -19.12 -15.41 4.24
C CYS A 440 -20.12 -14.28 3.99
N GLU A 441 -20.52 -14.04 2.74
CA GLU A 441 -21.54 -13.04 2.38
C GLU A 441 -22.91 -13.40 2.96
N ASN A 442 -23.21 -14.71 3.08
CA ASN A 442 -24.49 -15.23 3.57
C ASN A 442 -24.50 -15.53 5.09
N TRP A 443 -23.64 -14.87 5.87
CA TRP A 443 -23.39 -15.21 7.26
C TRP A 443 -24.55 -14.93 8.23
N GLU A 444 -25.48 -14.03 7.90
CA GLU A 444 -26.61 -13.70 8.80
C GLU A 444 -27.75 -14.74 8.76
N GLY A 445 -27.65 -15.79 7.94
CA GLY A 445 -28.64 -16.87 7.84
C GLY A 445 -28.22 -18.20 8.50
N ASP A 446 -29.06 -19.23 8.35
CA ASP A 446 -28.85 -20.62 8.83
C ASP A 446 -27.53 -21.25 8.29
N ALA A 447 -27.00 -20.70 7.18
CA ALA A 447 -25.69 -21.00 6.61
C ALA A 447 -24.53 -20.49 7.48
N GLY A 448 -24.67 -19.35 8.15
CA GLY A 448 -23.66 -18.79 9.07
C GLY A 448 -23.47 -19.63 10.33
N GLU A 449 -24.53 -20.25 10.85
CA GLU A 449 -24.40 -21.20 11.97
C GLU A 449 -23.71 -22.51 11.54
N LYS A 450 -23.92 -22.96 10.30
CA LYS A 450 -23.16 -24.09 9.73
C LYS A 450 -21.70 -23.73 9.52
N LEU A 451 -21.39 -22.54 8.98
CA LEU A 451 -20.02 -22.04 8.81
C LEU A 451 -19.31 -21.87 10.16
N ARG A 452 -19.98 -21.31 11.18
CA ARG A 452 -19.46 -21.27 12.57
C ARG A 452 -19.12 -22.66 13.06
N ARG A 453 -20.03 -23.63 12.87
CA ARG A 453 -19.84 -25.03 13.30
C ARG A 453 -18.71 -25.72 12.52
N GLU A 454 -18.61 -25.52 11.21
CA GLU A 454 -17.54 -26.08 10.37
C GLU A 454 -16.17 -25.47 10.69
N TRP A 455 -16.08 -24.15 10.89
CA TRP A 455 -14.82 -23.49 11.27
C TRP A 455 -14.42 -23.83 12.70
N THR A 456 -15.37 -23.93 13.63
CA THR A 456 -15.10 -24.39 15.00
C THR A 456 -14.76 -25.89 15.07
N LEU A 457 -15.31 -26.73 14.19
CA LEU A 457 -14.93 -28.15 14.06
C LEU A 457 -13.54 -28.29 13.43
N THR A 458 -13.18 -27.46 12.46
CA THR A 458 -11.83 -27.45 11.87
C THR A 458 -10.76 -27.03 12.89
N THR A 459 -11.13 -26.20 13.86
CA THR A 459 -10.26 -25.81 14.99
C THR A 459 -10.34 -26.75 16.21
N ARG A 460 -11.46 -27.50 16.43
CA ARG A 460 -11.65 -28.44 17.56
C ARG A 460 -11.40 -29.91 17.26
N THR A 461 -11.40 -30.38 16.01
CA THR A 461 -11.24 -31.82 15.68
C THR A 461 -9.86 -32.40 16.01
N ASN A 462 -8.95 -31.62 16.59
CA ASN A 462 -7.68 -32.09 17.17
C ASN A 462 -7.77 -32.61 18.63
N ARG A 463 -8.91 -33.18 19.05
CA ARG A 463 -8.98 -33.99 20.30
C ARG A 463 -9.49 -35.43 20.13
N ALA A 464 -9.88 -35.85 18.93
CA ALA A 464 -10.24 -37.24 18.69
C ALA A 464 -9.61 -37.72 17.38
N SER A 465 -8.49 -38.41 17.52
CA SER A 465 -7.99 -39.35 16.52
C SER A 465 -9.09 -40.37 16.16
N LEU A 466 -9.08 -40.82 14.90
CA LEU A 466 -9.83 -41.95 14.33
C LEU A 466 -11.32 -41.73 14.03
N ARG A 467 -11.66 -41.30 12.79
CA ARG A 467 -12.87 -41.76 12.06
C ARG A 467 -13.05 -41.30 10.59
N CYS A 468 -12.03 -40.81 9.88
CA CYS A 468 -12.18 -40.40 8.46
C CYS A 468 -11.86 -41.50 7.42
N THR A 469 -11.86 -42.78 7.79
CA THR A 469 -11.73 -43.91 6.85
C THR A 469 -13.05 -44.63 6.53
N TRP A 470 -14.22 -44.15 6.99
CA TRP A 470 -15.48 -44.91 6.88
C TRP A 470 -16.60 -44.31 6.01
N LEU A 471 -16.37 -43.22 5.29
CA LEU A 471 -17.42 -42.57 4.47
C LEU A 471 -17.11 -42.43 2.97
N LEU A 472 -16.04 -43.07 2.47
CA LEU A 472 -15.67 -43.04 1.05
C LEU A 472 -16.01 -44.31 0.26
N VAL A 473 -16.77 -45.28 0.81
CA VAL A 473 -17.08 -46.55 0.13
C VAL A 473 -18.58 -46.88 0.00
N SER A 474 -19.50 -46.11 0.61
CA SER A 474 -20.90 -46.53 0.71
C SER A 474 -21.88 -45.59 -0.01
N ALA A 475 -21.64 -45.28 -1.29
CA ALA A 475 -22.64 -44.62 -2.13
C ALA A 475 -22.42 -44.91 -3.63
N ILE A 476 -22.54 -46.20 -4.01
CA ILE A 476 -22.90 -46.58 -5.38
C ILE A 476 -24.24 -47.32 -5.29
N PRO A 477 -25.37 -46.68 -5.62
CA PRO A 477 -26.60 -47.40 -5.92
C PRO A 477 -26.65 -47.73 -7.41
N SER A 478 -26.70 -49.04 -7.64
CA SER A 478 -27.10 -49.80 -8.82
C SER A 478 -28.16 -49.17 -9.73
N VAL A 479 -27.88 -49.21 -11.02
CA VAL A 479 -28.82 -49.08 -12.16
C VAL A 479 -29.80 -50.26 -12.16
N PRO A 480 -31.11 -50.04 -12.34
CA PRO A 480 -32.02 -51.09 -12.79
C PRO A 480 -32.32 -50.96 -14.29
N GLU A 481 -32.22 -52.09 -14.98
CA GLU A 481 -32.66 -52.34 -16.36
C GLU A 481 -34.18 -52.17 -16.50
N LEU A 482 -34.60 -51.48 -17.57
CA LEU A 482 -35.56 -51.94 -18.58
C LEU A 482 -35.59 -50.96 -19.77
#